data_AF-A0A7S2KK33-F1
#
_entry.id   AF-A0A7S2KK33-F1
#
_cell.length_a   1.000
_cell.length_b   1.000
_cell.length_c   1.000
_cell.angle_alpha   90.00
_cell.angle_beta   90.00
_cell.angle_gamma   90.00
#
_symmetry.space_group_name_H-M   'P 1'
#
loop_
_entity.id
_entity.type
_entity.pdbx_description
1 polymer ?
#
loop_
_entity_poly.entity_id
_entity_poly.type
_entity_poly.pdbx_seq_one_letter_code
_entity_poly.pdbx_strand_id
1 'polypeptide(L)'
;GGGLFERMMTRRREQLEVTVSDLRVEGLHKLTFANADKTGYSGLRSVVDRAAAAVNSRLMSIMRTRFGIRKHCLALKKYLLLGQGDFVTRLLDLLREELEEPATKVFRHNLVLVLKAAIQQSNAQFEDQDVLNRLDVRLLRGVRRDSGWDVFSLDYHVGLPLNVVLTKSAIDRYLRVFALLWRLRRVEHALAQCWSMQAAHASKLRNMTPLRKILKKGYLLRNEMAHFVSNLTSYMMFEVLECAWAKFDKEIEKAKDLDALIDAHERYLSQILNGAMMEGRRWHAKKKKTGVEQKAEGSSGVNQ
;
A
#
# COMPACT_ATOMS: atom_id res chain seq x y z
N GLY A 1 -9.52 -20.62 27.46
CA GLY A 1 -9.26 -19.63 26.39
C GLY A 1 -7.85 -19.04 26.41
N GLY A 2 -7.28 -18.68 27.58
CA GLY A 2 -6.02 -17.93 27.67
C GLY A 2 -4.75 -18.65 27.17
N GLY A 3 -4.60 -19.94 27.44
CA GLY A 3 -3.34 -20.65 27.15
C GLY A 3 -3.01 -20.87 25.66
N LEU A 4 -4.00 -20.83 24.76
CA LEU A 4 -3.75 -20.97 23.31
C LEU A 4 -3.22 -19.65 22.72
N PHE A 5 -3.74 -18.51 23.21
CA PHE A 5 -3.32 -17.18 22.80
C PHE A 5 -1.91 -16.87 23.33
N GLU A 6 -1.62 -17.31 24.55
CA GLU A 6 -0.30 -17.14 25.17
C GLU A 6 0.77 -17.96 24.46
N ARG A 7 0.45 -19.20 24.04
CA ARG A 7 1.32 -20.07 23.20
C ARG A 7 1.50 -19.54 21.78
N MET A 8 0.47 -18.93 21.20
CA MET A 8 0.56 -18.31 19.86
C MET A 8 1.38 -17.01 19.91
N MET A 9 1.27 -16.22 20.98
CA MET A 9 2.07 -15.03 21.21
C MET A 9 3.53 -15.36 21.56
N THR A 10 3.79 -16.41 22.35
CA THR A 10 5.17 -16.89 22.60
C THR A 10 5.82 -17.45 21.35
N ARG A 11 5.09 -18.24 20.53
CA ARG A 11 5.60 -18.66 19.21
C ARG A 11 5.86 -17.49 18.27
N ARG A 12 5.00 -16.46 18.26
CA ARG A 12 5.24 -15.22 17.51
C ARG A 12 6.47 -14.48 18.06
N ARG A 13 6.66 -14.44 19.37
CA ARG A 13 7.80 -13.79 20.03
C ARG A 13 9.12 -14.51 19.73
N GLU A 14 9.12 -15.85 19.78
CA GLU A 14 10.26 -16.70 19.38
C GLU A 14 10.56 -16.63 17.86
N GLN A 15 9.53 -16.43 17.02
CA GLN A 15 9.73 -16.19 15.59
C GLN A 15 10.24 -14.77 15.28
N LEU A 16 9.96 -13.80 16.14
CA LEU A 16 10.32 -12.38 15.99
C LEU A 16 11.65 -12.01 16.66
N GLU A 17 12.12 -12.77 17.64
CA GLU A 17 13.44 -12.59 18.23
C GLU A 17 14.50 -13.08 17.25
N VAL A 18 15.11 -12.14 16.53
CA VAL A 18 16.42 -12.35 15.92
C VAL A 18 17.41 -12.43 17.08
N THR A 19 17.82 -13.63 17.45
CA THR A 19 18.85 -13.81 18.48
C THR A 19 20.19 -13.31 17.94
N VAL A 20 21.07 -12.75 18.78
CA VAL A 20 22.43 -12.32 18.35
C VAL A 20 23.20 -13.48 17.70
N SER A 21 22.86 -14.73 18.05
CA SER A 21 23.29 -15.96 17.41
C SER A 21 22.89 -16.09 15.93
N ASP A 22 21.72 -15.61 15.52
CA ASP A 22 21.24 -15.66 14.13
C ASP A 22 21.98 -14.68 13.21
N LEU A 23 22.46 -13.58 13.79
CA LEU A 23 23.31 -12.55 13.19
C LEU A 23 24.81 -12.88 13.27
N ARG A 24 25.19 -13.96 13.98
CA ARG A 24 26.59 -14.34 14.18
C ARG A 24 27.16 -14.82 12.85
N VAL A 25 27.99 -13.99 12.23
CA VAL A 25 28.69 -14.36 11.00
C VAL A 25 29.80 -15.35 11.37
N GLU A 26 29.63 -16.62 10.96
CA GLU A 26 30.71 -17.60 11.02
C GLU A 26 31.92 -17.07 10.23
N GLY A 27 33.08 -16.95 10.87
CA GLY A 27 34.31 -16.46 10.26
C GLY A 27 34.74 -15.03 10.63
N LEU A 28 33.97 -14.28 11.44
CA LEU A 28 34.44 -13.02 12.03
C LEU A 28 35.75 -13.21 12.84
N HIS A 29 35.92 -14.37 13.48
CA HIS A 29 37.16 -14.75 14.19
C HIS A 29 38.36 -15.00 13.25
N LYS A 30 38.14 -15.20 11.95
CA LYS A 30 39.19 -15.37 10.93
C LYS A 30 39.62 -14.05 10.30
N LEU A 31 38.91 -12.95 10.56
CA LEU A 31 39.34 -11.59 10.21
C LEU A 31 40.39 -11.14 11.24
N THR A 32 41.50 -11.88 11.32
CA THR A 32 42.61 -11.54 12.19
C THR A 32 43.29 -10.26 11.69
N PHE A 33 43.69 -9.42 12.63
CA PHE A 33 44.44 -8.17 12.41
C PHE A 33 45.84 -8.38 11.78
N ALA A 34 46.17 -9.60 11.34
CA ALA A 34 47.48 -9.97 10.82
C ALA A 34 47.91 -9.22 9.54
N ASN A 35 47.00 -8.49 8.89
CA ASN A 35 47.31 -7.60 7.76
C ASN A 35 47.44 -6.12 8.15
N ALA A 36 47.29 -5.75 9.43
CA ALA A 36 47.41 -4.36 9.89
C ALA A 36 48.86 -3.84 9.87
N ASP A 37 49.84 -4.75 9.88
CA ASP A 37 51.26 -4.41 10.12
C ASP A 37 51.97 -3.72 8.95
N LYS A 38 51.29 -3.44 7.83
CA LYS A 38 51.90 -2.71 6.71
C LYS A 38 51.23 -1.40 6.32
N THR A 39 49.98 -1.12 6.73
CA THR A 39 49.29 0.17 6.51
C THR A 39 48.05 0.30 7.41
N GLY A 40 48.22 0.76 8.66
CA GLY A 40 47.20 0.64 9.72
C GLY A 40 45.77 1.07 9.37
N TYR A 41 45.56 2.21 8.70
CA TYR A 41 44.22 2.72 8.36
C TYR A 41 43.55 1.98 7.18
N SER A 42 44.29 1.64 6.13
CA SER A 42 43.74 0.89 4.98
C SER A 42 43.49 -0.58 5.34
N GLY A 43 44.33 -1.16 6.20
CA GLY A 43 44.13 -2.50 6.76
C GLY A 43 42.83 -2.58 7.55
N LEU A 44 42.62 -1.66 8.50
CA LEU A 44 41.39 -1.60 9.30
C LEU A 44 40.15 -1.38 8.42
N ARG A 45 40.21 -0.42 7.48
CA ARG A 45 39.11 -0.16 6.55
C ARG A 45 38.72 -1.40 5.76
N SER A 46 39.68 -2.14 5.23
CA SER A 46 39.42 -3.39 4.50
C SER A 46 38.80 -4.50 5.36
N VAL A 47 39.09 -4.53 6.66
CA VAL A 47 38.49 -5.50 7.60
C VAL A 47 37.06 -5.10 7.92
N VAL A 48 36.81 -3.81 8.18
CA VAL A 48 35.48 -3.27 8.43
C VAL A 48 34.57 -3.45 7.20
N ASP A 49 35.05 -3.14 6.00
CA ASP A 49 34.28 -3.28 4.76
C ASP A 49 33.92 -4.76 4.50
N ARG A 50 34.83 -5.70 4.77
CA ARG A 50 34.56 -7.15 4.67
C ARG A 50 33.55 -7.62 5.71
N ALA A 51 33.66 -7.15 6.95
CA ALA A 51 32.71 -7.48 8.01
C ALA A 51 31.32 -6.94 7.67
N ALA A 52 31.22 -5.69 7.22
CA ALA A 52 29.97 -5.06 6.79
C ALA A 52 29.34 -5.82 5.62
N ALA A 53 30.11 -6.19 4.60
CA ALA A 53 29.61 -6.96 3.46
C ALA A 53 29.06 -8.35 3.87
N ALA A 54 29.73 -9.02 4.81
CA ALA A 54 29.31 -10.32 5.31
C ALA A 54 28.01 -10.23 6.14
N VAL A 55 27.92 -9.24 7.03
CA VAL A 55 26.71 -8.96 7.82
C VAL A 55 25.53 -8.59 6.92
N ASN A 56 25.74 -7.68 5.95
CA ASN A 56 24.70 -7.27 5.01
C ASN A 56 24.21 -8.44 4.16
N SER A 57 25.12 -9.29 3.69
CA SER A 57 24.75 -10.50 2.92
C SER A 57 23.91 -11.47 3.75
N ARG A 58 24.27 -11.66 5.03
CA ARG A 58 23.50 -12.50 5.96
C ARG A 58 22.13 -11.89 6.25
N LEU A 59 22.07 -10.59 6.55
CA LEU A 59 20.82 -9.87 6.80
C LEU A 59 19.86 -9.96 5.60
N MET A 60 20.37 -9.72 4.38
CA MET A 60 19.58 -9.83 3.17
C MET A 60 19.13 -11.26 2.86
N SER A 61 19.91 -12.27 3.24
CA SER A 61 19.48 -13.67 3.19
C SER A 61 18.29 -13.91 4.13
N ILE A 62 18.37 -13.44 5.38
CA ILE A 62 17.30 -13.58 6.37
C ILE A 62 16.02 -12.83 5.92
N MET A 63 16.15 -11.60 5.42
CA MET A 63 15.02 -10.80 4.92
C MET A 63 14.29 -11.45 3.73
N ARG A 64 15.03 -12.12 2.84
CA ARG A 64 14.45 -12.82 1.67
C ARG A 64 13.86 -14.17 2.04
N THR A 65 14.53 -14.95 2.86
CA THR A 65 14.15 -16.34 3.17
C THR A 65 13.17 -16.44 4.33
N ARG A 66 13.50 -15.87 5.49
CA ARG A 66 12.72 -16.01 6.73
C ARG A 66 11.53 -15.05 6.77
N PHE A 67 11.77 -13.77 6.46
CA PHE A 67 10.73 -12.75 6.54
C PHE A 67 10.00 -12.49 5.22
N GLY A 68 10.48 -13.05 4.10
CA GLY A 68 9.77 -12.99 2.83
C GLY A 68 9.41 -11.58 2.36
N ILE A 69 10.32 -10.60 2.46
CA ILE A 69 10.01 -9.19 2.12
C ILE A 69 9.34 -9.02 0.75
N ARG A 70 9.79 -9.77 -0.25
CA ARG A 70 9.20 -9.78 -1.60
C ARG A 70 7.73 -10.20 -1.58
N LYS A 71 7.37 -11.21 -0.76
CA LYS A 71 5.99 -11.68 -0.60
C LYS A 71 5.09 -10.59 -0.03
N HIS A 72 5.57 -9.88 1.00
CA HIS A 72 4.81 -8.79 1.62
C HIS A 72 4.67 -7.58 0.68
N CYS A 73 5.71 -7.23 -0.07
CA CYS A 73 5.62 -6.21 -1.12
C CYS A 73 4.61 -6.61 -2.21
N LEU A 74 4.59 -7.88 -2.61
CA LEU A 74 3.63 -8.39 -3.58
C LEU A 74 2.21 -8.36 -3.02
N ALA A 75 2.01 -8.67 -1.73
CA ALA A 75 0.73 -8.55 -1.07
C ALA A 75 0.22 -7.10 -1.04
N LEU A 76 1.09 -6.13 -0.76
CA LEU A 76 0.75 -4.71 -0.85
C LEU A 76 0.27 -4.32 -2.26
N LYS A 77 0.94 -4.82 -3.30
CA LYS A 77 0.49 -4.63 -4.69
C LYS A 77 -0.87 -5.31 -4.94
N LYS A 78 -1.03 -6.58 -4.56
CA LYS A 78 -2.26 -7.35 -4.82
C LYS A 78 -3.48 -6.72 -4.14
N TYR A 79 -3.37 -6.35 -2.87
CA TYR A 79 -4.51 -5.94 -2.05
C TYR A 79 -4.64 -4.42 -1.87
N LEU A 80 -3.57 -3.71 -1.52
CA LEU A 80 -3.63 -2.26 -1.30
C LEU A 80 -3.58 -1.46 -2.60
N LEU A 81 -2.98 -1.99 -3.67
CA LEU A 81 -3.01 -1.36 -5.00
C LEU A 81 -4.06 -1.99 -5.92
N LEU A 82 -4.99 -2.79 -5.36
CA LEU A 82 -6.11 -3.41 -6.07
C LEU A 82 -5.71 -4.27 -7.29
N GLY A 83 -4.49 -4.83 -7.29
CA GLY A 83 -3.98 -5.68 -8.36
C GLY A 83 -4.71 -7.01 -8.51
N GLN A 84 -5.33 -7.51 -7.45
CA GLN A 84 -6.08 -8.77 -7.45
C GLN A 84 -7.56 -8.55 -7.82
N GLY A 85 -7.87 -8.64 -9.12
CA GLY A 85 -9.18 -8.24 -9.64
C GLY A 85 -10.39 -9.03 -9.13
N ASP A 86 -10.27 -10.36 -8.97
CA ASP A 86 -11.35 -11.23 -8.48
C ASP A 86 -11.70 -10.91 -7.02
N PHE A 87 -10.69 -10.75 -6.17
CA PHE A 87 -10.85 -10.32 -4.78
C PHE A 87 -11.53 -8.95 -4.69
N VAL A 88 -11.05 -7.95 -5.45
CA VAL A 88 -11.58 -6.58 -5.40
C VAL A 88 -13.03 -6.53 -5.89
N THR A 89 -13.36 -7.26 -6.96
CA THR A 89 -14.73 -7.34 -7.46
C THR A 89 -15.66 -7.93 -6.40
N ARG A 90 -15.26 -9.05 -5.79
CA ARG A 90 -16.06 -9.71 -4.75
C ARG A 90 -16.19 -8.86 -3.49
N LEU A 91 -15.13 -8.17 -3.11
CA LEU A 91 -15.14 -7.23 -1.99
C LEU A 91 -16.12 -6.07 -2.24
N LEU A 92 -16.11 -5.47 -3.44
CA LEU A 92 -17.02 -4.39 -3.82
C LEU A 92 -18.48 -4.83 -3.82
N ASP A 93 -18.78 -6.03 -4.30
CA ASP A 93 -20.15 -6.56 -4.32
C ASP A 93 -20.72 -6.72 -2.92
N LEU A 94 -19.92 -7.23 -1.97
CA LEU A 94 -20.36 -7.43 -0.59
C LEU A 94 -20.38 -6.13 0.23
N LEU A 95 -19.46 -5.19 -0.05
CA LEU A 95 -19.37 -3.92 0.67
C LEU A 95 -20.39 -2.88 0.21
N ARG A 96 -20.95 -3.01 -1.00
CA ARG A 96 -21.85 -2.03 -1.60
C ARG A 96 -22.92 -1.51 -0.62
N GLU A 97 -23.69 -2.43 -0.05
CA GLU A 97 -24.85 -2.08 0.79
C GLU A 97 -24.40 -1.36 2.07
N GLU A 98 -23.32 -1.84 2.70
CA GLU A 98 -22.78 -1.19 3.90
C GLU A 98 -22.15 0.18 3.62
N LEU A 99 -21.55 0.37 2.45
CA LEU A 99 -20.85 1.63 2.12
C LEU A 99 -21.79 2.73 1.61
N GLU A 100 -22.98 2.39 1.14
CA GLU A 100 -24.04 3.34 0.77
C GLU A 100 -24.65 4.04 2.01
N GLU A 101 -24.60 3.40 3.19
CA GLU A 101 -25.03 3.99 4.46
C GLU A 101 -24.13 5.18 4.89
N PRO A 102 -24.66 6.12 5.69
CA PRO A 102 -23.86 7.20 6.26
C PRO A 102 -22.76 6.65 7.17
N ALA A 103 -21.60 7.32 7.19
CA ALA A 103 -20.42 6.88 7.94
C ALA A 103 -20.66 6.59 9.43
N THR A 104 -21.68 7.18 10.04
CA THR A 104 -22.05 6.95 11.45
C THR A 104 -22.55 5.53 11.73
N LYS A 105 -23.10 4.85 10.72
CA LYS A 105 -23.64 3.49 10.84
C LYS A 105 -22.64 2.40 10.40
N VAL A 106 -21.51 2.79 9.84
CA VAL A 106 -20.52 1.86 9.31
C VAL A 106 -19.56 1.45 10.43
N PHE A 107 -19.62 0.20 10.85
CA PHE A 107 -18.79 -0.32 11.93
C PHE A 107 -17.65 -1.20 11.40
N ARG A 108 -16.46 -1.05 12.00
CA ARG A 108 -15.25 -1.80 11.59
C ARG A 108 -15.48 -3.31 11.62
N HIS A 109 -16.18 -3.83 12.63
CA HIS A 109 -16.35 -5.27 12.80
C HIS A 109 -17.14 -5.90 11.63
N ASN A 110 -18.19 -5.23 11.14
CA ASN A 110 -18.93 -5.69 9.96
C ASN A 110 -18.04 -5.74 8.73
N LEU A 111 -17.29 -4.66 8.48
CA LEU A 111 -16.39 -4.58 7.34
C LEU A 111 -15.29 -5.66 7.39
N VAL A 112 -14.79 -6.00 8.59
CA VAL A 112 -13.85 -7.10 8.78
C VAL A 112 -14.49 -8.45 8.47
N LEU A 113 -15.76 -8.66 8.84
CA LEU A 113 -16.50 -9.87 8.46
C LEU A 113 -16.68 -9.97 6.94
N VAL A 114 -17.05 -8.85 6.30
CA VAL A 114 -17.16 -8.77 4.83
C VAL A 114 -15.82 -9.03 4.16
N LEU A 115 -14.72 -8.46 4.66
CA LEU A 115 -13.37 -8.71 4.16
C LEU A 115 -13.03 -10.21 4.23
N LYS A 116 -13.30 -10.87 5.36
CA LYS A 116 -13.07 -12.32 5.51
C LYS A 116 -13.93 -13.14 4.54
N ALA A 117 -15.19 -12.77 4.36
CA ALA A 117 -16.07 -13.41 3.39
C ALA A 117 -15.55 -13.23 1.94
N ALA A 118 -15.07 -12.04 1.59
CA ALA A 118 -14.49 -11.76 0.28
C ALA A 118 -13.21 -12.58 0.02
N ILE A 119 -12.35 -12.74 1.04
CA ILE A 119 -11.16 -13.60 0.96
C ILE A 119 -11.56 -15.05 0.68
N GLN A 120 -12.53 -15.58 1.41
CA GLN A 120 -13.00 -16.97 1.24
C GLN A 120 -13.69 -17.21 -0.12
N GLN A 121 -14.36 -16.19 -0.66
CA GLN A 121 -15.10 -16.28 -1.92
C GLN A 121 -14.26 -15.93 -3.16
N SER A 122 -12.95 -15.73 -3.02
CA SER A 122 -12.03 -15.41 -4.11
C SER A 122 -10.78 -16.31 -4.07
N ASN A 123 -9.89 -16.17 -5.06
CA ASN A 123 -8.63 -16.91 -5.08
C ASN A 123 -7.65 -16.43 -3.99
N ALA A 124 -7.96 -15.32 -3.30
CA ALA A 124 -7.17 -14.85 -2.16
C ALA A 124 -7.12 -15.88 -1.01
N GLN A 125 -8.07 -16.81 -0.92
CA GLN A 125 -8.06 -17.89 0.08
C GLN A 125 -6.81 -18.77 0.04
N PHE A 126 -6.14 -18.86 -1.11
CA PHE A 126 -4.94 -19.69 -1.31
C PHE A 126 -3.63 -18.95 -1.03
N GLU A 127 -3.69 -17.68 -0.61
CA GLU A 127 -2.51 -16.91 -0.23
C GLU A 127 -1.94 -17.38 1.13
N ASP A 128 -0.67 -17.08 1.38
CA ASP A 128 0.00 -17.39 2.65
C ASP A 128 -0.78 -16.84 3.85
N GLN A 129 -0.99 -17.66 4.89
CA GLN A 129 -1.74 -17.25 6.09
C GLN A 129 -1.14 -16.03 6.80
N ASP A 130 0.18 -15.86 6.75
CA ASP A 130 0.82 -14.66 7.32
C ASP A 130 0.41 -13.38 6.57
N VAL A 131 0.18 -13.45 5.27
CA VAL A 131 -0.31 -12.32 4.48
C VAL A 131 -1.75 -12.00 4.84
N LEU A 132 -2.61 -13.02 4.90
CA LEU A 132 -4.03 -12.85 5.21
C LEU A 132 -4.26 -12.32 6.63
N ASN A 133 -3.46 -12.77 7.61
CA ASN A 133 -3.54 -12.31 8.99
C ASN A 133 -3.11 -10.84 9.18
N ARG A 134 -2.42 -10.25 8.20
CA ARG A 134 -1.97 -8.85 8.24
C ARG A 134 -2.93 -7.91 7.52
N LEU A 135 -3.75 -8.42 6.60
CA LEU A 135 -4.76 -7.65 5.90
C LEU A 135 -5.92 -7.35 6.84
N ASP A 136 -6.27 -6.07 6.96
CA ASP A 136 -7.33 -5.61 7.85
C ASP A 136 -8.06 -4.42 7.24
N VAL A 137 -9.14 -3.98 7.89
CA VAL A 137 -9.89 -2.80 7.54
C VAL A 137 -9.56 -1.66 8.50
N ARG A 138 -9.33 -0.48 7.93
CA ARG A 138 -9.17 0.78 8.65
C ARG A 138 -10.31 1.72 8.29
N LEU A 139 -10.99 2.22 9.31
CA LEU A 139 -11.92 3.35 9.17
C LEU A 139 -11.15 4.65 9.36
N LEU A 140 -11.20 5.52 8.36
CA LEU A 140 -10.69 6.88 8.44
C LEU A 140 -11.62 7.73 9.33
N ARG A 141 -11.19 8.93 9.73
CA ARG A 141 -12.07 9.83 10.46
C ARG A 141 -12.96 10.56 9.46
N GLY A 142 -14.22 10.16 9.36
CA GLY A 142 -15.22 10.82 8.51
C GLY A 142 -15.73 12.13 9.10
N VAL A 143 -16.17 13.04 8.24
CA VAL A 143 -16.99 14.22 8.53
C VAL A 143 -18.47 13.82 8.53
N ARG A 144 -19.35 14.57 9.21
CA ARG A 144 -20.79 14.24 9.39
C ARG A 144 -21.59 14.03 8.08
N ARG A 145 -21.03 14.31 6.90
CA ARG A 145 -21.67 14.12 5.58
C ARG A 145 -21.06 12.98 4.76
N ASP A 146 -20.04 12.31 5.29
CA ASP A 146 -19.33 11.28 4.56
C ASP A 146 -20.16 9.99 4.53
N SER A 147 -20.15 9.30 3.39
CA SER A 147 -20.71 7.95 3.29
C SER A 147 -19.65 6.90 3.64
N GLY A 148 -20.04 5.65 3.85
CA GLY A 148 -19.09 4.56 4.09
C GLY A 148 -17.96 4.50 3.05
N TRP A 149 -18.27 4.80 1.80
CA TRP A 149 -17.30 4.89 0.69
C TRP A 149 -16.11 5.83 0.95
N ASP A 150 -16.31 6.91 1.69
CA ASP A 150 -15.28 7.92 1.95
C ASP A 150 -14.41 7.58 3.18
N VAL A 151 -14.94 6.72 4.05
CA VAL A 151 -14.35 6.37 5.35
C VAL A 151 -13.64 5.01 5.32
N PHE A 152 -14.05 4.13 4.40
CA PHE A 152 -13.45 2.82 4.21
C PHE A 152 -12.02 2.88 3.66
N SER A 153 -11.13 2.09 4.25
CA SER A 153 -9.79 1.82 3.73
C SER A 153 -9.35 0.41 4.07
N LEU A 154 -8.61 -0.24 3.17
CA LEU A 154 -7.83 -1.42 3.52
C LEU A 154 -6.56 -1.00 4.26
N ASP A 155 -6.04 -1.86 5.11
CA ASP A 155 -4.80 -1.68 5.84
C ASP A 155 -3.97 -2.96 5.84
N TYR A 156 -2.66 -2.81 5.96
CA TYR A 156 -1.73 -3.92 5.98
C TYR A 156 -0.77 -3.79 7.16
N HIS A 157 -0.97 -4.63 8.16
CA HIS A 157 -0.20 -4.58 9.41
C HIS A 157 1.20 -5.15 9.21
N VAL A 158 2.18 -4.25 9.16
CA VAL A 158 3.61 -4.63 9.12
C VAL A 158 4.21 -4.56 10.51
N GLY A 159 4.49 -5.74 11.09
CA GLY A 159 5.28 -5.86 12.32
C GLY A 159 6.80 -5.80 12.08
N LEU A 160 7.55 -5.80 13.18
CA LEU A 160 9.01 -6.01 13.14
C LEU A 160 9.33 -7.37 12.49
N PRO A 161 10.46 -7.52 11.79
CA PRO A 161 11.42 -6.49 11.38
C PRO A 161 11.09 -5.83 10.03
N LEU A 162 9.97 -6.22 9.39
CA LEU A 162 9.61 -5.74 8.05
C LEU A 162 9.28 -4.24 8.00
N ASN A 163 8.85 -3.67 9.12
CA ASN A 163 8.55 -2.24 9.28
C ASN A 163 9.78 -1.33 9.10
N VAL A 164 11.00 -1.87 9.15
CA VAL A 164 12.23 -1.11 8.85
C VAL A 164 12.25 -0.71 7.37
N VAL A 165 11.79 -1.59 6.48
CA VAL A 165 11.66 -1.31 5.04
C VAL A 165 10.29 -0.71 4.73
N LEU A 166 9.22 -1.39 5.18
CA LEU A 166 7.84 -0.95 5.01
C LEU A 166 7.46 0.00 6.15
N THR A 167 8.09 1.17 6.16
CA THR A 167 7.87 2.19 7.19
C THR A 167 6.41 2.68 7.19
N LYS A 168 5.97 3.27 8.31
CA LYS A 168 4.64 3.90 8.40
C LYS A 168 4.42 4.96 7.32
N SER A 169 5.47 5.74 7.02
CA SER A 169 5.47 6.73 5.92
C SER A 169 5.22 6.07 4.56
N ALA A 170 5.83 4.91 4.31
CA ALA A 170 5.62 4.16 3.08
C ALA A 170 4.19 3.61 2.99
N ILE A 171 3.63 3.06 4.07
CA ILE A 171 2.22 2.62 4.12
C ILE A 171 1.27 3.79 3.87
N ASP A 172 1.49 4.96 4.46
CA ASP A 172 0.67 6.15 4.20
C ASP A 172 0.72 6.56 2.71
N ARG A 173 1.85 6.38 2.02
CA ARG A 173 1.96 6.58 0.56
C ARG A 173 1.12 5.56 -0.22
N TYR A 174 1.15 4.28 0.16
CA TYR A 174 0.27 3.27 -0.44
C TYR A 174 -1.21 3.61 -0.23
N LEU A 175 -1.60 4.04 0.97
CA LEU A 175 -2.98 4.40 1.28
C LEU A 175 -3.48 5.62 0.47
N ARG A 176 -2.59 6.55 0.13
CA ARG A 176 -2.92 7.65 -0.80
C ARG A 176 -3.24 7.13 -2.21
N VAL A 177 -2.47 6.17 -2.71
CA VAL A 177 -2.72 5.52 -4.01
C VAL A 177 -4.01 4.71 -3.95
N PHE A 178 -4.19 3.92 -2.88
CA PHE A 178 -5.43 3.19 -2.62
C PHE A 178 -6.65 4.12 -2.69
N ALA A 179 -6.61 5.27 -2.01
CA ALA A 179 -7.73 6.21 -2.00
C ALA A 179 -8.10 6.73 -3.40
N LEU A 180 -7.12 6.94 -4.28
CA LEU A 180 -7.36 7.31 -5.67
C LEU A 180 -8.01 6.15 -6.44
N LEU A 181 -7.41 4.96 -6.38
CA LEU A 181 -7.91 3.77 -7.09
C LEU A 181 -9.31 3.38 -6.60
N TRP A 182 -9.55 3.49 -5.30
CA TRP A 182 -10.85 3.23 -4.68
C TRP A 182 -11.93 4.18 -5.20
N ARG A 183 -11.60 5.47 -5.37
CA ARG A 183 -12.52 6.45 -5.99
C ARG A 183 -12.80 6.11 -7.46
N LEU A 184 -11.80 5.67 -8.22
CA LEU A 184 -12.00 5.23 -9.60
C LEU A 184 -12.96 4.02 -9.65
N ARG A 185 -12.78 3.03 -8.77
CA ARG A 185 -13.68 1.88 -8.65
C ARG A 185 -15.10 2.28 -8.26
N ARG A 186 -15.27 3.20 -7.33
CA ARG A 186 -16.59 3.74 -6.97
C ARG A 186 -17.30 4.36 -8.18
N VAL A 187 -16.59 5.15 -8.99
CA VAL A 187 -17.18 5.79 -10.19
C VAL A 187 -17.51 4.75 -11.26
N GLU A 188 -16.60 3.80 -11.51
CA GLU A 188 -16.83 2.70 -12.46
C GLU A 188 -18.10 1.92 -12.09
N HIS A 189 -18.24 1.59 -10.81
CA HIS A 189 -19.41 0.91 -10.27
C HIS A 189 -20.70 1.72 -10.41
N ALA A 190 -20.67 3.01 -10.07
CA ALA A 190 -21.83 3.89 -10.22
C ALA A 190 -22.27 4.01 -11.69
N LEU A 191 -21.32 4.04 -12.64
CA LEU A 191 -21.62 4.06 -14.07
C LEU A 191 -22.21 2.72 -14.57
N ALA A 192 -21.82 1.59 -13.98
CA ALA A 192 -22.40 0.28 -14.24
C ALA A 192 -23.83 0.17 -13.67
N GLN A 193 -24.07 0.66 -12.45
CA GLN A 193 -25.41 0.77 -11.87
C GLN A 193 -26.33 1.63 -12.73
N CYS A 194 -25.86 2.81 -13.17
CA CYS A 194 -26.60 3.68 -14.08
C CYS A 194 -26.98 2.96 -15.38
N TRP A 195 -26.06 2.20 -15.97
CA TRP A 195 -26.35 1.41 -17.17
C TRP A 195 -27.43 0.35 -16.92
N SER A 196 -27.34 -0.40 -15.81
CA SER A 196 -28.33 -1.41 -15.45
C SER A 196 -29.73 -0.81 -15.30
N MET A 197 -29.83 0.34 -14.61
CA MET A 197 -31.09 1.08 -14.47
C MET A 197 -31.64 1.55 -15.82
N GLN A 198 -30.79 2.13 -16.67
CA GLN A 198 -31.23 2.59 -17.98
C GLN A 198 -31.68 1.42 -18.87
N ALA A 199 -30.98 0.28 -18.84
CA ALA A 199 -31.36 -0.93 -19.58
C ALA A 199 -32.71 -1.48 -19.09
N ALA A 200 -32.96 -1.51 -17.78
CA ALA A 200 -34.22 -1.96 -17.20
C ALA A 200 -35.41 -1.07 -17.60
N HIS A 201 -35.18 0.24 -17.78
CA HIS A 201 -36.23 1.19 -18.18
C HIS A 201 -36.33 1.39 -19.71
N ALA A 202 -35.38 0.88 -20.49
CA ALA A 202 -35.31 1.08 -21.94
C ALA A 202 -36.56 0.58 -22.67
N SER A 203 -37.12 -0.55 -22.26
CA SER A 203 -38.34 -1.13 -22.87
C SER A 203 -39.58 -0.26 -22.61
N LYS A 204 -39.76 0.22 -21.38
CA LYS A 204 -40.89 1.06 -20.96
C LYS A 204 -40.86 2.45 -21.64
N LEU A 205 -39.66 3.01 -21.80
CA LEU A 205 -39.45 4.34 -22.37
C LEU A 205 -39.42 4.34 -23.91
N ARG A 206 -39.40 3.18 -24.57
CA ARG A 206 -39.31 3.04 -26.04
C ARG A 206 -40.48 3.70 -26.79
N ASN A 207 -41.66 3.68 -26.17
CA ASN A 207 -42.91 4.19 -26.74
C ASN A 207 -43.11 5.71 -26.54
N MET A 208 -42.25 6.37 -25.74
CA MET A 208 -42.31 7.81 -25.50
C MET A 208 -41.33 8.56 -26.41
N THR A 209 -41.81 8.93 -27.61
CA THR A 209 -41.06 9.63 -28.66
C THR A 209 -40.30 10.89 -28.19
N PRO A 210 -40.87 11.79 -27.34
CA PRO A 210 -40.14 13.00 -26.91
C PRO A 210 -38.97 12.70 -25.97
N LEU A 211 -39.06 11.66 -25.13
CA LEU A 211 -37.99 11.29 -24.18
C LEU A 211 -36.81 10.58 -24.85
N ARG A 212 -37.02 9.99 -26.03
CA ARG A 212 -35.98 9.25 -26.78
C ARG A 212 -34.72 10.08 -27.04
N LYS A 213 -34.87 11.37 -27.41
CA LYS A 213 -33.73 12.26 -27.68
C LYS A 213 -32.91 12.54 -26.42
N ILE A 214 -33.57 12.75 -25.29
CA ILE A 214 -32.92 13.01 -23.99
C ILE A 214 -32.20 11.75 -23.50
N LEU A 215 -32.86 10.59 -23.57
CA LEU A 215 -32.27 9.31 -23.20
C LEU A 215 -31.03 8.99 -24.04
N LYS A 216 -31.10 9.20 -25.36
CA LYS A 216 -29.94 9.01 -26.25
C LYS A 216 -28.74 9.86 -25.83
N LYS A 217 -28.96 11.14 -25.47
CA LYS A 217 -27.90 12.01 -24.94
C LYS A 217 -27.34 11.48 -23.62
N GLY A 218 -28.20 11.02 -22.71
CA GLY A 218 -27.79 10.41 -21.45
C GLY A 218 -26.96 9.13 -21.63
N TYR A 219 -27.36 8.26 -22.56
CA TYR A 219 -26.61 7.06 -22.92
C TYR A 219 -25.22 7.40 -23.46
N LEU A 220 -25.14 8.37 -24.38
CA LEU A 220 -23.87 8.78 -24.97
C LEU A 220 -22.93 9.35 -23.91
N LEU A 221 -23.42 10.27 -23.07
CA LEU A 221 -22.63 10.85 -21.99
C LEU A 221 -22.11 9.79 -21.01
N ARG A 222 -22.98 8.86 -20.58
CA ARG A 222 -22.58 7.75 -19.70
C ARG A 222 -21.53 6.86 -20.36
N ASN A 223 -21.67 6.56 -21.65
CA ASN A 223 -20.70 5.76 -22.41
C ASN A 223 -19.34 6.47 -22.48
N GLU A 224 -19.32 7.77 -22.75
CA GLU A 224 -18.09 8.58 -22.78
C GLU A 224 -17.41 8.59 -21.40
N MET A 225 -18.17 8.80 -20.33
CA MET A 225 -17.66 8.74 -18.96
C MET A 225 -17.11 7.35 -18.61
N ALA A 226 -17.83 6.28 -18.96
CA ALA A 226 -17.39 4.91 -18.69
C ALA A 226 -16.12 4.55 -19.45
N HIS A 227 -16.03 4.94 -20.73
CA HIS A 227 -14.84 4.76 -21.54
C HIS A 227 -13.64 5.52 -20.96
N PHE A 228 -13.84 6.77 -20.54
CA PHE A 228 -12.79 7.56 -19.88
C PHE A 228 -12.29 6.89 -18.59
N VAL A 229 -13.20 6.48 -17.70
CA VAL A 229 -12.85 5.86 -16.41
C VAL A 229 -12.18 4.50 -16.62
N SER A 230 -12.65 3.70 -17.57
CA SER A 230 -12.03 2.42 -17.95
C SER A 230 -10.60 2.65 -18.45
N ASN A 231 -10.38 3.60 -19.35
CA ASN A 231 -9.05 3.90 -19.89
C ASN A 231 -8.10 4.44 -18.82
N LEU A 232 -8.58 5.31 -17.94
CA LEU A 232 -7.79 5.82 -16.82
C LEU A 232 -7.42 4.71 -15.83
N THR A 233 -8.36 3.80 -15.54
CA THR A 233 -8.09 2.64 -14.68
C THR A 233 -7.06 1.72 -15.33
N SER A 234 -7.19 1.42 -16.62
CA SER A 234 -6.20 0.63 -17.37
C SER A 234 -4.82 1.29 -17.38
N TYR A 235 -4.73 2.59 -17.60
CA TYR A 235 -3.46 3.34 -17.49
C TYR A 235 -2.84 3.19 -16.11
N MET A 236 -3.63 3.37 -15.05
CA MET A 236 -3.15 3.23 -13.67
C MET A 236 -2.63 1.82 -13.37
N MET A 237 -3.38 0.78 -13.80
CA MET A 237 -3.00 -0.60 -13.52
C MET A 237 -1.78 -1.04 -14.35
N PHE A 238 -1.79 -0.84 -15.66
CA PHE A 238 -0.75 -1.40 -16.54
C PHE A 238 0.46 -0.47 -16.72
N GLU A 239 0.24 0.80 -17.05
CA GLU A 239 1.36 1.71 -17.36
C GLU A 239 2.07 2.25 -16.13
N VAL A 240 1.34 2.46 -15.03
CA VAL A 240 1.91 2.99 -13.78
C VAL A 240 2.32 1.85 -12.84
N LEU A 241 1.37 1.02 -12.41
CA LEU A 241 1.63 0.03 -11.35
C LEU A 241 2.46 -1.16 -11.85
N GLU A 242 2.09 -1.81 -12.95
CA GLU A 242 2.83 -2.98 -13.45
C GLU A 242 4.24 -2.63 -13.93
N CYS A 243 4.40 -1.53 -14.69
CA CYS A 243 5.72 -1.07 -15.12
C CYS A 243 6.64 -0.70 -13.94
N ALA A 244 6.12 -0.04 -12.90
CA ALA A 244 6.88 0.26 -11.70
C ALA A 244 7.23 -1.02 -10.92
N TRP A 245 6.31 -1.96 -10.82
CA TRP A 245 6.53 -3.23 -10.12
C TRP A 245 7.60 -4.07 -10.83
N ALA A 246 7.55 -4.20 -12.15
CA ALA A 246 8.52 -4.98 -12.92
C ALA A 246 9.97 -4.46 -12.76
N LYS A 247 10.15 -3.15 -12.55
CA LYS A 247 11.45 -2.56 -12.20
C LYS A 247 11.83 -2.87 -10.76
N PHE A 248 10.90 -2.63 -9.82
CA PHE A 248 11.13 -2.86 -8.39
C PHE A 248 11.44 -4.32 -8.05
N ASP A 249 10.73 -5.27 -8.66
CA ASP A 249 10.95 -6.70 -8.43
C ASP A 249 12.37 -7.13 -8.79
N LYS A 250 12.91 -6.60 -9.90
CA LYS A 250 14.32 -6.80 -10.30
C LYS A 250 15.30 -6.13 -9.34
N GLU A 251 14.96 -4.96 -8.81
CA GLU A 251 15.80 -4.25 -7.83
C GLU A 251 15.83 -4.95 -6.47
N ILE A 252 14.71 -5.49 -5.99
CA ILE A 252 14.65 -6.28 -4.75
C ILE A 252 15.58 -7.49 -4.82
N GLU A 253 15.60 -8.20 -5.95
CA GLU A 253 16.47 -9.38 -6.12
C GLU A 253 17.95 -9.01 -6.16
N LYS A 254 18.29 -7.83 -6.72
CA LYS A 254 19.66 -7.33 -6.88
C LYS A 254 20.20 -6.59 -5.66
N ALA A 255 19.35 -6.19 -4.71
CA ALA A 255 19.76 -5.44 -3.53
C ALA A 255 20.77 -6.23 -2.68
N LYS A 256 21.92 -5.60 -2.39
CA LYS A 256 23.03 -6.21 -1.64
C LYS A 256 22.97 -5.90 -0.14
N ASP A 257 22.35 -4.79 0.22
CA ASP A 257 22.19 -4.31 1.58
C ASP A 257 20.76 -3.81 1.80
N LEU A 258 20.45 -3.51 3.07
CA LEU A 258 19.13 -3.06 3.48
C LEU A 258 18.81 -1.66 2.96
N ASP A 259 19.81 -0.78 2.89
CA ASP A 259 19.64 0.59 2.41
C ASP A 259 19.29 0.62 0.93
N ALA A 260 19.95 -0.17 0.08
CA ALA A 260 19.57 -0.29 -1.33
C ALA A 260 18.16 -0.84 -1.52
N LEU A 261 17.71 -1.72 -0.62
CA LEU A 261 16.33 -2.24 -0.64
C LEU A 261 15.31 -1.15 -0.24
N ILE A 262 15.62 -0.34 0.77
CA ILE A 262 14.80 0.81 1.18
C ILE A 262 14.73 1.82 0.04
N ASP A 263 15.87 2.19 -0.55
CA ASP A 263 15.95 3.14 -1.65
C ASP A 263 15.16 2.65 -2.88
N ALA A 264 15.27 1.36 -3.22
CA ALA A 264 14.50 0.75 -4.29
C ALA A 264 12.99 0.84 -4.02
N HIS A 265 12.56 0.62 -2.78
CA HIS A 265 11.17 0.72 -2.37
C HIS A 265 10.66 2.16 -2.40
N GLU A 266 11.47 3.12 -1.96
CA GLU A 266 11.14 4.54 -2.03
C GLU A 266 11.04 5.04 -3.48
N ARG A 267 11.94 4.60 -4.36
CA ARG A 267 11.86 4.88 -5.80
C ARG A 267 10.60 4.29 -6.42
N TYR A 268 10.26 3.04 -6.10
CA TYR A 268 9.03 2.39 -6.55
C TYR A 268 7.79 3.20 -6.16
N LEU A 269 7.68 3.58 -4.88
CA LEU A 269 6.56 4.38 -4.38
C LEU A 269 6.49 5.77 -5.02
N SER A 270 7.64 6.42 -5.22
CA SER A 270 7.70 7.75 -5.85
C SER A 270 7.29 7.66 -7.32
N GLN A 271 7.71 6.62 -8.05
CA GLN A 271 7.29 6.39 -9.42
C GLN A 271 5.77 6.19 -9.52
N ILE A 272 5.16 5.42 -8.61
CA ILE A 272 3.71 5.22 -8.58
C ILE A 272 2.99 6.53 -8.26
N LEU A 273 3.41 7.27 -7.24
CA LEU A 273 2.78 8.53 -6.86
C LEU A 273 2.84 9.57 -7.98
N ASN A 274 3.92 9.58 -8.74
CA ASN A 274 4.15 10.52 -9.83
C ASN A 274 3.33 10.12 -11.06
N GLY A 275 3.31 8.84 -11.42
CA GLY A 275 2.44 8.31 -12.46
C GLY A 275 0.96 8.46 -12.14
N ALA A 276 0.58 8.34 -10.87
CA ALA A 276 -0.77 8.61 -10.38
C ALA A 276 -1.16 10.11 -10.40
N MET A 277 -0.28 10.99 -10.89
CA MET A 277 -0.46 12.45 -10.93
C MET A 277 -0.75 13.07 -9.55
N MET A 278 -0.38 12.39 -8.46
CA MET A 278 -0.63 12.85 -7.09
C MET A 278 0.48 13.74 -6.55
N GLU A 279 1.62 13.84 -7.24
CA GLU A 279 2.71 14.78 -6.92
C GLU A 279 2.52 16.14 -7.63
N GLY A 280 1.26 16.59 -7.75
CA GLY A 280 0.91 17.93 -8.24
C GLY A 280 0.83 18.96 -7.12
N ARG A 281 1.86 19.82 -6.98
CA ARG A 281 1.92 21.19 -6.40
C ARG A 281 1.09 21.59 -5.15
N ARG A 282 0.48 20.67 -4.38
CA ARG A 282 -0.25 21.01 -3.13
C ARG A 282 0.53 20.73 -1.85
N TRP A 283 1.64 19.99 -1.89
CA TRP A 283 2.43 19.68 -0.69
C TRP A 283 3.38 20.82 -0.25
N HIS A 284 3.94 21.57 -1.20
CA HIS A 284 4.85 22.69 -0.88
C HIS A 284 4.16 23.89 -0.22
N ALA A 285 2.82 23.99 -0.29
CA ALA A 285 2.08 25.06 0.37
C ALA A 285 2.06 24.92 1.92
N LYS A 286 2.22 23.71 2.46
CA LYS A 286 2.27 23.49 3.91
C LYS A 286 3.66 23.73 4.51
N LYS A 287 4.74 23.43 3.78
CA LYS A 287 6.11 23.71 4.24
C LYS A 287 6.50 25.20 4.18
N LYS A 288 5.89 26.00 3.29
CA LYS A 288 6.13 27.45 3.26
C LYS A 288 5.41 28.22 4.37
N LYS A 289 4.24 27.77 4.84
CA LYS A 289 3.54 28.44 5.95
C LYS A 289 4.26 28.23 7.30
N THR A 290 4.76 27.02 7.57
CA THR A 290 5.50 26.73 8.81
C THR A 290 6.89 27.35 8.88
N GLY A 291 7.48 27.76 7.75
CA GLY A 291 8.81 28.41 7.70
C GLY A 291 8.77 29.95 7.69
N VAL A 292 7.60 30.55 7.48
CA VAL A 292 7.44 32.01 7.47
C VAL A 292 6.92 32.53 8.82
N GLU A 293 6.10 31.75 9.54
CA GLU A 293 5.64 32.13 10.90
C GLU A 293 6.76 32.09 11.95
N GLN A 294 7.77 31.23 11.83
CA GLN A 294 8.90 31.21 12.76
C GLN A 294 9.94 32.33 12.55
N LYS A 295 9.86 33.08 11.43
CA LYS A 295 10.72 34.25 11.20
C LYS A 295 10.09 35.58 11.62
N ALA A 296 8.80 35.61 11.95
CA ALA A 296 8.09 36.83 12.35
C ALA A 296 8.08 37.06 13.88
N GLU A 297 8.32 36.03 14.71
CA GLU A 297 8.35 36.17 16.18
C GLU A 297 9.74 36.48 16.75
N GLY A 298 10.76 36.64 15.90
CA GLY A 298 12.16 36.88 16.31
C GLY A 298 12.68 38.31 16.16
N SER A 299 11.86 39.29 15.72
CA SER A 299 12.31 40.68 15.48
C SER A 299 11.42 41.74 16.12
N SER A 300 10.85 41.47 17.29
CA SER A 300 10.07 42.46 18.05
C SER A 300 10.61 42.55 19.47
N GLY A 301 11.71 43.30 19.60
CA GLY A 301 12.25 43.65 20.92
C GLY A 301 13.73 43.95 20.85
N VAL A 302 14.11 45.12 20.34
CA VAL A 302 15.24 45.95 20.81
C VAL A 302 15.08 47.36 20.20
N ASN A 303 15.14 48.35 21.10
CA ASN A 303 15.45 49.78 20.92
C ASN A 303 14.36 50.83 20.60
N GLN A 304 14.22 51.69 21.63
CA GLN A 304 13.81 53.10 21.70
C GLN A 304 12.32 53.43 21.65
#